data_AF-A0A427XNH6-F1
#
_entry.id   AF-A0A427XNH6-F1
#
_cell.length_a   1.000
_cell.length_b   1.000
_cell.length_c   1.000
_cell.angle_alpha   90.00
_cell.angle_beta   90.00
_cell.angle_gamma   90.00
#
_symmetry.space_group_name_H-M   'P 1'
#
loop_
_entity.id
_entity.type
_entity.pdbx_description
1 polymer ?
#
loop_
_entity_poly.entity_id
_entity_poly.type
_entity_poly.pdbx_seq_one_letter_code
_entity_poly.pdbx_strand_id
1 'polypeptide(L)'
;MSSSNNTYVVEDPAVRGNKAPAVYVEPVDSETRYLDQTRANTYMKQVVTNFGKGAVVGSAMFTPLHFLLKKRSATYRSLPLPGKVFLGMMSIVPVATVFAEKAGEHYISDNMWDSVGKTEIERQAHESEERWNKLSTTEKAKDWAGRNQYSIIGGSWVASLGIAFGIVQRNKHQTFSQKLVQARMWAQGLTVGVLLVSAVLAGVNAKGEKPKRAADHSWKDILEQGGSLTQPEKIHVLSPMEVKSSL
;
A
#
# COMPACT_ATOMS: atom_id res chain seq x y z
N MET A 1 -14.75 -18.13 47.68
CA MET A 1 -16.04 -18.46 47.06
C MET A 1 -15.75 -19.08 45.70
N SER A 2 -16.27 -20.29 45.48
CA SER A 2 -15.94 -21.20 44.38
C SER A 2 -16.30 -20.62 43.01
N SER A 3 -15.33 -20.52 42.08
CA SER A 3 -15.58 -20.20 40.67
C SER A 3 -15.86 -21.50 39.91
N SER A 4 -17.14 -21.76 39.62
CA SER A 4 -17.56 -22.86 38.77
C SER A 4 -17.23 -22.55 37.31
N ASN A 5 -16.22 -23.22 36.75
CA ASN A 5 -15.95 -23.20 35.31
C ASN A 5 -17.04 -24.00 34.60
N ASN A 6 -17.99 -23.30 33.99
CA ASN A 6 -19.00 -23.94 33.15
C ASN A 6 -18.43 -24.06 31.72
N THR A 7 -18.00 -25.26 31.36
CA THR A 7 -17.46 -25.61 30.06
C THR A 7 -18.62 -25.96 29.12
N TYR A 8 -18.90 -25.10 28.13
CA TYR A 8 -19.88 -25.43 27.10
C TYR A 8 -19.18 -26.17 25.96
N VAL A 9 -19.51 -27.46 25.79
CA VAL A 9 -19.16 -28.23 24.61
C VAL A 9 -20.24 -27.98 23.56
N VAL A 10 -19.92 -27.29 22.47
CA VAL A 10 -20.81 -27.17 21.32
C VAL A 10 -20.61 -28.44 20.48
N GLU A 11 -21.46 -29.44 20.68
CA GLU A 11 -21.50 -30.62 19.81
C GLU A 11 -22.28 -30.29 18.54
N ASP A 12 -21.60 -30.23 17.40
CA ASP A 12 -22.24 -30.20 16.08
C ASP A 12 -22.82 -31.60 15.79
N PRO A 13 -24.16 -31.76 15.68
CA PRO A 13 -24.79 -33.07 15.59
C PRO A 13 -24.54 -33.82 14.28
N ALA A 14 -23.82 -33.23 13.31
CA ALA A 14 -23.65 -33.80 11.98
C ALA A 14 -22.43 -34.72 11.78
N VAL A 15 -21.53 -34.90 12.76
CA VAL A 15 -20.28 -35.66 12.55
C VAL A 15 -20.19 -36.88 13.47
N ARG A 16 -21.06 -37.87 13.21
CA ARG A 16 -21.01 -39.19 13.87
C ARG A 16 -20.08 -40.11 13.06
N GLY A 17 -18.78 -40.07 13.31
CA GLY A 17 -17.88 -41.08 12.72
C GLY A 17 -16.37 -40.86 12.77
N ASN A 18 -15.88 -39.65 13.03
CA ASN A 18 -14.44 -39.41 13.19
C ASN A 18 -14.25 -38.34 14.26
N LYS A 19 -13.85 -38.73 15.48
CA LYS A 19 -13.53 -37.76 16.53
C LYS A 19 -12.25 -37.05 16.12
N ALA A 20 -12.37 -35.86 15.53
CA ALA A 20 -11.25 -34.93 15.44
C ALA A 20 -10.66 -34.76 16.86
N PRO A 21 -9.33 -34.71 17.02
CA PRO A 21 -8.74 -34.50 18.33
C PRO A 21 -9.32 -33.22 18.93
N ALA A 22 -9.78 -33.30 20.17
CA ALA A 22 -10.29 -32.13 20.89
C ALA A 22 -9.19 -31.05 20.88
N VAL A 23 -9.40 -29.98 20.12
CA VAL A 23 -8.52 -28.83 20.13
C VAL A 23 -8.79 -28.11 21.45
N TYR A 24 -7.88 -28.29 22.41
CA TYR A 24 -7.91 -27.53 23.66
C TYR A 24 -7.60 -26.08 23.34
N VAL A 25 -8.64 -25.26 23.25
CA VAL A 25 -8.48 -23.81 23.23
C VAL A 25 -8.34 -23.37 24.68
N GLU A 26 -7.14 -22.96 25.08
CA GLU A 26 -6.94 -22.38 26.41
C GLU A 26 -7.87 -21.17 26.59
N PRO A 27 -8.53 -21.04 27.75
CA PRO A 27 -9.34 -19.86 28.02
C PRO A 27 -8.44 -18.63 28.06
N VAL A 28 -8.70 -17.67 27.17
CA VAL A 28 -8.03 -16.36 27.15
C VAL A 28 -8.19 -15.72 28.53
N ASP A 29 -7.08 -15.59 29.25
CA ASP A 29 -7.05 -14.97 30.57
C ASP A 29 -7.44 -13.49 30.48
N SER A 30 -7.88 -12.92 31.59
CA SER A 30 -8.36 -11.54 31.59
C SER A 30 -7.27 -10.55 31.18
N GLU A 31 -6.01 -10.80 31.56
CA GLU A 31 -4.88 -9.91 31.26
C GLU A 31 -4.59 -9.86 29.75
N THR A 32 -4.51 -11.02 29.08
CA THR A 32 -4.36 -11.04 27.61
C THR A 32 -5.53 -10.37 26.89
N ARG A 33 -6.76 -10.53 27.39
CA ARG A 33 -7.93 -9.82 26.86
C ARG A 33 -7.83 -8.29 27.02
N TYR A 34 -7.33 -7.79 28.16
CA TYR A 34 -7.14 -6.36 28.38
C TYR A 34 -6.03 -5.79 27.46
N LEU A 35 -4.93 -6.52 27.30
CA LEU A 35 -3.84 -6.12 26.41
C LEU A 35 -4.31 -6.06 24.95
N ASP A 36 -5.09 -7.04 24.50
CA ASP A 36 -5.67 -7.07 23.16
C ASP A 36 -6.64 -5.89 22.94
N GLN A 37 -7.55 -5.64 23.90
CA GLN A 37 -8.46 -4.50 23.83
C GLN A 37 -7.73 -3.15 23.81
N THR A 38 -6.65 -3.02 24.60
CA THR A 38 -5.84 -1.80 24.66
C THR A 38 -5.10 -1.54 23.36
N ARG A 39 -4.56 -2.60 22.74
CA ARG A 39 -3.93 -2.55 21.41
C ARG A 39 -4.94 -2.17 20.34
N ALA A 40 -6.11 -2.82 20.33
CA ALA A 40 -7.20 -2.51 19.40
C ALA A 40 -7.66 -1.05 19.52
N ASN A 41 -7.80 -0.53 20.74
CA ASN A 41 -8.18 0.87 20.98
C ASN A 41 -7.09 1.84 20.48
N THR A 42 -5.82 1.51 20.70
CA THR A 42 -4.69 2.36 20.27
C THR A 42 -4.56 2.37 18.76
N TYR A 43 -4.64 1.20 18.12
CA TYR A 43 -4.71 1.05 16.67
C TYR A 43 -5.86 1.88 16.08
N MET A 44 -7.08 1.69 16.60
CA MET A 44 -8.26 2.40 16.11
C MET A 44 -8.12 3.92 16.27
N LYS A 45 -7.55 4.38 17.39
CA LYS A 45 -7.27 5.81 17.60
C LYS A 45 -6.33 6.37 16.53
N GLN A 46 -5.26 5.65 16.18
CA GLN A 46 -4.32 6.10 15.14
C GLN A 46 -4.98 6.12 13.75
N VAL A 47 -5.73 5.07 13.41
CA VAL A 47 -6.47 4.97 12.14
C VAL A 47 -7.47 6.11 11.99
N VAL A 48 -8.33 6.34 13.00
CA VAL A 48 -9.36 7.40 12.98
C VAL A 48 -8.73 8.79 12.96
N THR A 49 -7.66 9.01 13.72
CA THR A 49 -6.96 10.31 13.73
C THR A 49 -6.40 10.64 12.35
N ASN A 50 -5.76 9.67 11.70
CA ASN A 50 -5.18 9.88 10.37
C ASN A 50 -6.25 9.90 9.28
N PHE A 51 -7.35 9.17 9.41
CA PHE A 51 -8.53 9.33 8.55
C PHE A 51 -9.02 10.78 8.56
N GLY A 52 -9.14 11.39 9.74
CA GLY A 52 -9.52 12.80 9.88
C GLY A 52 -8.55 13.75 9.17
N LYS A 53 -7.23 13.52 9.32
CA LYS A 53 -6.21 14.30 8.58
C LYS A 53 -6.34 14.12 7.08
N GLY A 54 -6.52 12.89 6.60
CA GLY A 54 -6.71 12.60 5.19
C GLY A 54 -7.99 13.24 4.63
N ALA A 55 -9.06 13.32 5.42
CA ALA A 55 -10.29 14.01 5.03
C ALA A 55 -10.07 15.53 4.86
N VAL A 56 -9.26 16.15 5.73
CA VAL A 56 -8.86 17.57 5.58
C VAL A 56 -8.04 17.76 4.30
N VAL A 57 -7.07 16.90 4.04
CA VAL A 57 -6.25 16.95 2.81
C VAL A 57 -7.12 16.75 1.56
N GLY A 58 -8.01 15.76 1.57
CA GLY A 58 -8.97 15.51 0.49
C GLY A 58 -9.89 16.70 0.24
N SER A 59 -10.36 17.37 1.29
CA SER A 59 -11.20 18.57 1.19
C SER A 59 -10.44 19.77 0.64
N ALA A 60 -9.19 19.94 1.05
CA ALA A 60 -8.30 20.98 0.53
C ALA A 60 -8.01 20.77 -0.97
N MET A 61 -7.86 19.53 -1.44
CA MET A 61 -7.71 19.21 -2.87
C MET A 61 -8.99 19.46 -3.66
N PHE A 62 -10.17 19.16 -3.10
CA PHE A 62 -11.44 19.33 -3.79
C PHE A 62 -11.88 20.80 -3.89
N THR A 63 -11.50 21.65 -2.93
CA THR A 63 -11.96 23.04 -2.86
C THR A 63 -11.59 23.87 -4.09
N PRO A 64 -10.32 23.91 -4.57
CA PRO A 64 -9.96 24.58 -5.82
C PRO A 64 -10.75 24.04 -7.03
N LEU A 65 -10.93 22.72 -7.10
CA LEU A 65 -11.70 22.07 -8.17
C LEU A 65 -13.17 22.53 -8.16
N HIS A 66 -13.78 22.60 -6.98
CA HIS A 66 -15.15 23.11 -6.79
C HIS A 66 -15.29 24.55 -7.30
N PHE A 67 -14.39 25.45 -6.90
CA PHE A 67 -14.42 26.85 -7.34
C PHE A 67 -14.23 27.00 -8.85
N LEU A 68 -13.29 26.25 -9.44
CA LEU A 68 -13.05 26.25 -10.87
C LEU A 68 -14.28 25.76 -11.66
N LEU A 69 -14.89 24.66 -11.24
CA LEU A 69 -16.08 24.10 -11.87
C LEU A 69 -17.28 25.04 -11.74
N LYS A 70 -17.48 25.65 -10.56
CA LYS A 70 -18.52 26.66 -10.33
C LYS A 70 -18.37 27.87 -11.26
N LYS A 71 -17.13 28.34 -11.49
CA LYS A 71 -16.84 29.51 -12.35
C LYS A 71 -17.00 29.19 -13.83
N ARG A 72 -16.54 28.02 -14.30
CA ARG A 72 -16.45 27.73 -15.75
C ARG A 72 -17.60 26.89 -16.32
N SER A 73 -18.30 26.07 -15.53
CA SER A 73 -19.30 25.13 -16.04
C SER A 73 -20.72 25.58 -15.75
N ALA A 74 -21.55 25.72 -16.79
CA ALA A 74 -23.00 25.93 -16.63
C ALA A 74 -23.67 24.69 -16.04
N THR A 75 -23.27 23.51 -16.49
CA THR A 75 -23.76 22.21 -16.01
C THR A 75 -23.47 21.99 -14.52
N TYR A 76 -22.30 22.40 -14.03
CA TYR A 76 -21.97 22.27 -12.61
C TYR A 76 -22.79 23.22 -11.73
N ARG A 77 -23.11 24.42 -12.25
CA ARG A 77 -23.95 25.39 -11.54
C ARG A 77 -25.38 24.87 -11.39
N SER A 78 -25.93 24.25 -12.43
CA SER A 78 -27.27 23.63 -12.41
C SER A 78 -27.34 22.30 -11.65
N LEU A 79 -26.21 21.73 -11.21
CA LEU A 79 -26.19 20.47 -10.48
C LEU A 79 -26.85 20.66 -9.09
N PRO A 80 -27.77 19.77 -8.68
CA PRO A 80 -28.41 19.84 -7.36
C PRO A 80 -27.38 19.60 -6.25
N LEU A 81 -27.70 20.09 -5.04
CA LEU A 81 -26.79 20.02 -3.90
C LEU A 81 -26.26 18.59 -3.62
N PRO A 82 -27.08 17.52 -3.64
CA PRO A 82 -26.59 16.16 -3.42
C PRO A 82 -25.52 15.73 -4.44
N GLY A 83 -25.65 16.14 -5.71
CA GLY A 83 -24.65 15.84 -6.74
C GLY A 83 -23.31 16.54 -6.49
N LYS A 84 -23.34 17.76 -5.94
CA LYS A 84 -22.12 18.49 -5.56
C LYS A 84 -21.43 17.83 -4.36
N VAL A 85 -22.20 17.38 -3.37
CA VAL A 85 -21.69 16.66 -2.20
C VAL A 85 -21.07 15.33 -2.61
N PHE A 86 -21.75 14.57 -3.48
CA PHE A 86 -21.24 13.30 -4.00
C PHE A 86 -19.86 13.45 -4.66
N LEU A 87 -19.68 14.46 -5.51
CA LEU A 87 -18.39 14.74 -6.13
C LEU A 87 -17.30 15.08 -5.10
N GLY A 88 -17.66 15.81 -4.03
CA GLY A 88 -16.75 16.07 -2.92
C GLY A 88 -16.36 14.79 -2.19
N MET A 89 -17.33 13.93 -1.88
CA MET A 89 -17.08 12.64 -1.22
C MET A 89 -16.16 11.74 -2.03
N MET A 90 -16.32 11.69 -3.36
CA MET A 90 -15.43 10.92 -4.25
C MET A 90 -13.96 11.39 -4.20
N SER A 91 -13.70 12.62 -3.79
CA SER A 91 -12.33 13.12 -3.55
C SER A 91 -11.87 12.91 -2.12
N ILE A 92 -12.76 13.08 -1.13
CA ILE A 92 -12.40 13.09 0.29
C ILE A 92 -12.21 11.67 0.82
N VAL A 93 -13.14 10.76 0.53
CA VAL A 93 -13.17 9.41 1.13
C VAL A 93 -11.94 8.59 0.72
N PRO A 94 -11.55 8.48 -0.56
CA PRO A 94 -10.38 7.68 -0.93
C PRO A 94 -9.08 8.18 -0.29
N VAL A 95 -8.92 9.50 -0.21
CA VAL A 95 -7.73 10.12 0.42
C VAL A 95 -7.72 9.85 1.93
N ALA A 96 -8.86 9.99 2.59
CA ALA A 96 -9.00 9.67 4.00
C ALA A 96 -8.69 8.18 4.28
N THR A 97 -9.16 7.27 3.43
CA THR A 97 -8.89 5.84 3.54
C THR A 97 -7.40 5.52 3.39
N VAL A 98 -6.70 6.10 2.40
CA VAL A 98 -5.25 5.87 2.24
C VAL A 98 -4.46 6.31 3.47
N PHE A 99 -4.84 7.43 4.10
CA PHE A 99 -4.18 7.88 5.33
C PHE A 99 -4.48 6.96 6.52
N ALA A 100 -5.70 6.44 6.61
CA ALA A 100 -6.10 5.46 7.61
C ALA A 100 -5.32 4.14 7.45
N GLU A 101 -5.21 3.62 6.23
CA GLU A 101 -4.47 2.39 5.92
C GLU A 101 -2.99 2.53 6.26
N LYS A 102 -2.35 3.63 5.83
CA LYS A 102 -0.94 3.87 6.16
C LYS A 102 -0.67 3.99 7.65
N ALA A 103 -1.59 4.59 8.41
CA ALA A 103 -1.46 4.66 9.85
C ALA A 103 -1.60 3.27 10.50
N GLY A 104 -2.50 2.45 9.99
CA GLY A 104 -2.66 1.07 10.45
C GLY A 104 -1.42 0.22 10.18
N GLU A 105 -0.87 0.30 8.96
CA GLU A 105 0.36 -0.39 8.58
C GLU A 105 1.54 0.03 9.47
N HIS A 106 1.71 1.34 9.71
CA HIS A 106 2.75 1.87 10.58
C HIS A 106 2.62 1.37 12.01
N TYR A 107 1.41 1.35 12.58
CA TYR A 107 1.19 0.81 13.92
C TYR A 107 1.55 -0.68 14.01
N ILE A 108 1.12 -1.48 13.04
CA ILE A 108 1.38 -2.92 13.03
C ILE A 108 2.88 -3.19 12.91
N SER A 109 3.57 -2.49 11.99
CA SER A 109 5.02 -2.57 11.81
C SER A 109 5.77 -2.26 13.11
N ASP A 110 5.36 -1.20 13.81
CA ASP A 110 6.07 -0.74 15.00
C ASP A 110 5.77 -1.59 16.25
N ASN A 111 4.53 -2.05 16.42
CA ASN A 111 4.06 -2.62 17.68
C ASN A 111 3.81 -4.12 17.66
N MET A 112 3.64 -4.75 16.49
CA MET A 112 3.31 -6.18 16.40
C MET A 112 4.46 -7.03 15.85
N TRP A 113 5.41 -6.42 15.15
CA TRP A 113 6.56 -7.13 14.60
C TRP A 113 7.70 -6.93 15.60
N ASP A 114 7.99 -7.95 16.40
CA ASP A 114 9.17 -8.00 17.29
C ASP A 114 9.91 -9.31 17.00
N SER A 115 10.62 -9.33 15.88
CA SER A 115 11.34 -10.49 15.39
C SER A 115 12.71 -10.07 14.87
N VAL A 116 13.63 -11.04 14.78
CA VAL A 116 14.98 -10.86 14.23
C VAL A 116 14.95 -10.21 12.84
N GLY A 117 13.90 -10.48 12.04
CA GLY A 117 13.72 -9.87 10.73
C GLY A 117 13.46 -8.35 10.78
N LYS A 118 12.80 -7.83 11.82
CA LYS A 118 12.59 -6.38 11.97
C LYS A 118 13.91 -5.65 12.26
N THR A 119 14.72 -6.18 13.18
CA THR A 119 16.01 -5.59 13.52
C THR A 119 16.95 -5.54 12.31
N GLU A 120 16.91 -6.57 11.46
CA GLU A 120 17.69 -6.59 10.23
C GLU A 120 17.17 -5.59 9.18
N ILE A 121 15.85 -5.49 9.00
CA ILE A 121 15.24 -4.46 8.13
C ILE A 121 15.60 -3.05 8.61
N GLU A 122 15.54 -2.79 9.92
CA GLU A 122 15.92 -1.51 10.52
C GLU A 122 17.41 -1.20 10.35
N ARG A 123 18.29 -2.20 10.53
CA ARG A 123 19.73 -2.06 10.27
C ARG A 123 19.99 -1.70 8.81
N GLN A 124 19.39 -2.44 7.87
CA GLN A 124 19.52 -2.15 6.44
C GLN A 124 18.96 -0.77 6.08
N ALA A 125 17.84 -0.38 6.68
CA ALA A 125 17.26 0.95 6.50
C ALA A 125 18.21 2.03 7.00
N HIS A 126 18.80 1.88 8.19
CA HIS A 126 19.76 2.83 8.76
C HIS A 126 21.02 2.95 7.91
N GLU A 127 21.59 1.83 7.45
CA GLU A 127 22.74 1.84 6.54
C GLU A 127 22.40 2.50 5.20
N SER A 128 21.19 2.26 4.68
CA SER A 128 20.71 2.91 3.46
C SER A 128 20.55 4.42 3.65
N GLU A 129 20.12 4.87 4.82
CA GLU A 129 19.97 6.27 5.17
C GLU A 129 21.32 6.95 5.42
N GLU A 130 22.29 6.27 6.02
CA GLU A 130 23.66 6.77 6.11
C GLU A 130 24.31 6.92 4.73
N ARG A 131 24.13 5.93 3.84
CA ARG A 131 24.54 6.04 2.44
C ARG A 131 23.82 7.18 1.75
N TRP A 132 22.51 7.32 1.97
CA TRP A 132 21.69 8.40 1.45
C TRP A 132 22.26 9.75 1.83
N ASN A 133 22.58 9.94 3.11
CA ASN A 133 23.04 11.20 3.65
C ASN A 133 24.38 11.64 3.04
N LYS A 134 25.23 10.68 2.66
CA LYS A 134 26.52 10.89 1.98
C LYS A 134 26.39 11.24 0.49
N LEU A 135 25.22 11.05 -0.14
CA LEU A 135 25.01 11.40 -1.54
C LEU A 135 24.93 12.93 -1.74
N SER A 136 25.39 13.39 -2.91
CA SER A 136 25.17 14.78 -3.36
C SER A 136 23.69 15.05 -3.65
N THR A 137 23.29 16.32 -3.67
CA THR A 137 21.89 16.73 -3.90
C THR A 137 21.31 16.17 -5.20
N THR A 138 22.10 16.09 -6.27
CA THR A 138 21.67 15.56 -7.57
C THR A 138 21.48 14.05 -7.51
N GLU A 139 22.35 13.33 -6.80
CA GLU A 139 22.22 11.88 -6.59
C GLU A 139 21.02 11.56 -5.69
N LYS A 140 20.80 12.37 -4.65
CA LYS A 140 19.60 12.30 -3.82
C LYS A 140 18.32 12.52 -4.63
N ALA A 141 18.31 13.47 -5.56
CA ALA A 141 17.15 13.66 -6.42
C ALA A 141 16.91 12.45 -7.34
N LYS A 142 17.97 11.89 -7.94
CA LYS A 142 17.88 10.73 -8.84
C LYS A 142 17.39 9.48 -8.13
N ASP A 143 17.94 9.15 -6.97
CA ASP A 143 17.51 7.95 -6.25
C ASP A 143 16.14 8.14 -5.59
N TRP A 144 15.78 9.34 -5.12
CA TRP A 144 14.41 9.61 -4.68
C TRP A 144 13.43 9.39 -5.83
N ALA A 145 13.79 9.85 -7.03
CA ALA A 145 12.99 9.62 -8.23
C ALA A 145 12.93 8.13 -8.61
N GLY A 146 14.01 7.38 -8.43
CA GLY A 146 14.04 5.93 -8.63
C GLY A 146 13.13 5.17 -7.65
N ARG A 147 13.17 5.53 -6.35
CA ARG A 147 12.31 4.94 -5.32
C ARG A 147 10.83 5.29 -5.49
N ASN A 148 10.54 6.48 -6.01
CA ASN A 148 9.18 7.00 -6.21
C ASN A 148 8.74 6.97 -7.68
N GLN A 149 9.36 6.14 -8.52
CA GLN A 149 9.12 6.11 -9.97
C GLN A 149 7.62 6.01 -10.32
N TYR A 150 6.89 5.13 -9.64
CA TYR A 150 5.46 4.93 -9.87
C TYR A 150 4.62 6.14 -9.46
N SER A 151 4.95 6.77 -8.33
CA SER A 151 4.28 7.98 -7.84
C SER A 151 4.52 9.17 -8.76
N ILE A 152 5.75 9.36 -9.24
CA ILE A 152 6.10 10.45 -10.17
C ILE A 152 5.38 10.27 -11.50
N ILE A 153 5.33 9.05 -12.00
CA ILE A 153 4.70 8.73 -13.27
C ILE A 153 3.18 8.88 -13.16
N GLY A 154 2.57 8.31 -12.13
CA GLY A 154 1.14 8.48 -11.86
C GLY A 154 0.79 9.97 -11.67
N GLY A 155 1.61 10.70 -10.93
CA GLY A 155 1.46 12.15 -10.74
C GLY A 155 1.60 12.92 -12.05
N SER A 156 2.58 12.59 -12.88
CA SER A 156 2.80 13.22 -14.20
C SER A 156 1.66 12.91 -15.16
N TRP A 157 1.08 11.72 -15.10
CA TRP A 157 -0.11 11.34 -15.86
C TRP A 157 -1.31 12.19 -15.45
N VAL A 158 -1.62 12.28 -14.15
CA VAL A 158 -2.70 13.14 -13.63
C VAL A 158 -2.45 14.61 -13.98
N ALA A 159 -1.21 15.07 -13.87
CA ALA A 159 -0.82 16.44 -14.23
C ALA A 159 -1.06 16.72 -15.71
N SER A 160 -0.66 15.80 -16.61
CA SER A 160 -0.88 15.94 -18.05
C SER A 160 -2.38 15.98 -18.40
N LEU A 161 -3.19 15.16 -17.75
CA LEU A 161 -4.65 15.19 -17.86
C LEU A 161 -5.23 16.54 -17.42
N GLY A 162 -4.79 17.06 -16.28
CA GLY A 162 -5.22 18.35 -15.77
C GLY A 162 -4.88 19.50 -16.72
N ILE A 163 -3.66 19.50 -17.26
CA ILE A 163 -3.20 20.50 -18.24
C ILE A 163 -4.02 20.39 -19.53
N ALA A 164 -4.16 19.18 -20.10
CA ALA A 164 -4.91 18.94 -21.33
C ALA A 164 -6.38 19.35 -21.18
N PHE A 165 -7.02 18.97 -20.07
CA PHE A 165 -8.39 19.40 -19.75
C PHE A 165 -8.50 20.93 -19.63
N GLY A 166 -7.53 21.57 -18.97
CA GLY A 166 -7.45 23.02 -18.85
C GLY A 166 -7.38 23.75 -20.20
N ILE A 167 -6.62 23.20 -21.15
CA ILE A 167 -6.49 23.71 -22.52
C ILE A 167 -7.80 23.46 -23.31
N VAL A 168 -8.30 22.23 -23.33
CA VAL A 168 -9.51 21.84 -24.10
C VAL A 168 -10.75 22.61 -23.64
N GLN A 169 -10.91 22.81 -22.33
CA GLN A 169 -12.03 23.57 -21.77
C GLN A 169 -12.05 25.04 -22.24
N ARG A 170 -10.92 25.59 -22.71
CA ARG A 170 -10.82 26.97 -23.22
C ARG A 170 -11.35 27.11 -24.65
N ASN A 171 -11.44 26.03 -25.43
CA ASN A 171 -11.92 26.05 -26.82
C ASN A 171 -13.47 25.94 -26.89
N LYS A 172 -14.12 27.07 -27.21
CA LYS A 172 -15.58 27.26 -27.19
C LYS A 172 -16.28 26.91 -28.52
N HIS A 173 -15.55 26.49 -29.55
CA HIS A 173 -16.05 26.42 -30.95
C HIS A 173 -16.34 25.00 -31.50
N GLN A 174 -16.44 23.98 -30.63
CA GLN A 174 -16.82 22.61 -31.06
C GLN A 174 -18.16 22.20 -30.45
N THR A 175 -18.97 21.47 -31.24
CA THR A 175 -20.28 20.95 -30.78
C THR A 175 -20.09 19.86 -29.73
N PHE A 176 -21.09 19.65 -28.86
CA PHE A 176 -21.00 18.69 -27.75
C PHE A 176 -20.69 17.26 -28.24
N SER A 177 -21.28 16.85 -29.36
CA SER A 177 -21.06 15.55 -29.98
C SER A 177 -19.60 15.37 -30.45
N GLN A 178 -18.95 16.41 -30.97
CA GLN A 178 -17.56 16.36 -31.40
C GLN A 178 -16.60 16.17 -30.21
N LYS A 179 -16.87 16.86 -29.09
CA LYS A 179 -16.07 16.71 -27.87
C LYS A 179 -16.17 15.30 -27.28
N LEU A 180 -17.35 14.67 -27.39
CA LEU A 180 -17.56 13.31 -26.89
C LEU A 180 -16.76 12.26 -27.67
N VAL A 181 -16.72 12.37 -29.00
CA VAL A 181 -15.92 11.47 -29.84
C VAL A 181 -14.44 11.64 -29.55
N GLN A 182 -13.97 12.88 -29.42
CA GLN A 182 -12.59 13.17 -29.03
C GLN A 182 -12.26 12.58 -27.65
N ALA A 183 -13.12 12.80 -26.65
CA ALA A 183 -12.91 12.28 -25.31
C ALA A 183 -12.71 10.75 -25.28
N ARG A 184 -13.46 10.02 -26.10
CA ARG A 184 -13.30 8.56 -26.22
C ARG A 184 -11.96 8.15 -26.83
N MET A 185 -11.53 8.84 -27.89
CA MET A 185 -10.21 8.61 -28.50
C MET A 185 -9.07 8.91 -27.52
N TRP A 186 -9.15 10.03 -26.80
CA TRP A 186 -8.19 10.38 -25.75
C TRP A 186 -8.18 9.33 -24.63
N ALA A 187 -9.35 8.90 -24.13
CA ALA A 187 -9.44 7.92 -23.06
C ALA A 187 -8.82 6.57 -23.45
N GLN A 188 -9.07 6.11 -24.66
CA GLN A 188 -8.47 4.88 -25.19
C GLN A 188 -6.95 5.02 -25.33
N GLY A 189 -6.46 6.11 -25.94
CA GLY A 189 -5.03 6.37 -26.06
C GLY A 189 -4.33 6.48 -24.70
N LEU A 190 -4.97 7.12 -23.73
CA LEU A 190 -4.47 7.23 -22.35
C LEU A 190 -4.38 5.87 -21.67
N THR A 191 -5.39 5.02 -21.83
CA THR A 191 -5.39 3.68 -21.23
C THR A 191 -4.22 2.86 -21.76
N VAL A 192 -4.02 2.86 -23.08
CA VAL A 192 -2.88 2.18 -23.72
C VAL A 192 -1.55 2.77 -23.23
N GLY A 193 -1.44 4.10 -23.15
CA GLY A 193 -0.26 4.76 -22.61
C GLY A 193 0.06 4.33 -21.17
N VAL A 194 -0.95 4.27 -20.29
CA VAL A 194 -0.78 3.79 -18.90
C VAL A 194 -0.32 2.33 -18.87
N LEU A 195 -0.90 1.47 -19.71
CA LEU A 195 -0.49 0.07 -19.78
C LEU A 195 0.96 -0.09 -20.26
N LEU A 196 1.36 0.66 -21.29
CA LEU A 196 2.73 0.63 -21.81
C LEU A 196 3.74 1.12 -20.76
N VAL A 197 3.44 2.23 -20.10
CA VAL A 197 4.29 2.76 -19.03
C VAL A 197 4.37 1.76 -17.87
N SER A 198 3.24 1.17 -17.45
CA SER A 198 3.22 0.15 -16.39
C SER A 198 4.03 -1.09 -16.76
N ALA A 199 3.96 -1.54 -18.02
CA ALA A 199 4.70 -2.69 -18.51
C ALA A 199 6.22 -2.46 -18.55
N VAL A 200 6.65 -1.29 -19.04
CA VAL A 200 8.07 -0.91 -19.04
C VAL A 200 8.61 -0.87 -17.60
N LEU A 201 7.84 -0.31 -16.66
CA LEU A 201 8.26 -0.21 -15.25
C LEU A 201 8.29 -1.55 -14.53
N ALA A 202 7.37 -2.46 -14.85
CA ALA A 202 7.41 -3.83 -14.34
C ALA A 202 8.59 -4.64 -14.91
N GLY A 203 9.45 -4.03 -15.74
CA GLY A 203 10.61 -4.65 -16.36
C GLY A 203 10.22 -5.71 -17.39
N VAL A 204 8.99 -5.63 -17.91
CA VAL A 204 8.47 -6.59 -18.88
C VAL A 204 9.07 -6.24 -20.23
N ASN A 205 10.14 -6.93 -20.59
CA ASN A 205 10.76 -6.77 -21.90
C ASN A 205 9.83 -7.34 -23.00
N ALA A 206 10.08 -7.00 -24.27
CA ALA A 206 9.29 -7.52 -25.42
C ALA A 206 9.25 -9.06 -25.52
N LYS A 207 10.13 -9.77 -24.78
CA LYS A 207 10.15 -11.23 -24.61
C LYS A 207 9.31 -11.75 -23.44
N GLY A 208 8.69 -10.89 -22.64
CA GLY A 208 7.94 -11.26 -21.43
C GLY A 208 8.82 -11.72 -20.25
N GLU A 209 10.14 -11.58 -20.35
CA GLU A 209 11.05 -11.94 -19.26
C GLU A 209 10.85 -10.97 -18.09
N LYS A 210 10.45 -11.54 -16.94
CA LYS A 210 10.36 -10.81 -15.68
C LYS A 210 11.76 -10.39 -15.26
N PRO A 211 11.95 -9.18 -14.68
CA PRO A 211 13.24 -8.80 -14.14
C PRO A 211 13.70 -9.84 -13.11
N LYS A 212 14.89 -10.42 -13.31
CA LYS A 212 15.52 -11.30 -12.33
C LYS A 212 15.91 -10.43 -11.14
N ARG A 213 15.05 -10.35 -10.13
CA ARG A 213 15.45 -9.79 -8.83
C ARG A 213 16.65 -10.59 -8.34
N ALA A 214 17.69 -9.89 -7.86
CA ALA A 214 18.77 -10.55 -7.15
C ALA A 214 18.14 -11.44 -6.06
N ALA A 215 18.63 -12.66 -5.92
CA ALA A 215 18.07 -13.60 -4.95
C ALA A 215 18.14 -12.93 -3.56
N ASP A 216 16.98 -12.74 -2.95
CA ASP A 216 16.89 -12.13 -1.63
C ASP A 216 17.41 -13.16 -0.62
N HIS A 217 18.58 -12.88 -0.06
CA HIS A 217 19.22 -13.71 0.96
C HIS A 217 18.94 -13.18 2.38
N SER A 218 17.98 -12.27 2.57
CA SER A 218 17.58 -11.81 3.91
C SER A 218 17.20 -12.95 4.85
N TRP A 219 16.63 -14.04 4.34
CA TRP A 219 16.39 -15.26 5.12
C TRP A 219 17.67 -15.91 5.65
N LYS A 220 18.79 -15.81 4.91
CA LYS A 220 20.09 -16.33 5.34
C LYS A 220 20.65 -15.48 6.47
N ASP A 221 20.56 -14.15 6.36
CA ASP A 221 20.97 -13.22 7.41
C ASP A 221 20.14 -13.42 8.69
N ILE A 222 18.83 -13.64 8.55
CA ILE A 222 17.92 -13.95 9.66
C ILE A 222 18.29 -15.27 10.35
N LEU A 223 18.68 -16.31 9.60
CA LEU A 223 19.12 -17.60 10.16
C LEU A 223 20.50 -17.51 10.85
N GLU A 224 21.41 -16.70 10.30
CA GLU A 224 22.72 -16.44 10.90
C GLU A 224 22.60 -15.67 12.22
N GLN A 225 21.68 -14.71 12.30
CA GLN A 225 21.44 -13.88 13.49
C GLN A 225 20.55 -14.57 14.54
N GLY A 226 19.58 -15.39 14.13
CA GLY A 226 18.68 -16.15 15.01
C GLY A 226 19.31 -17.37 15.70
N GLY A 227 20.55 -17.72 15.37
CA GLY A 227 21.31 -18.78 16.04
C GLY A 227 20.74 -20.20 15.87
N SER A 228 19.78 -20.44 14.98
CA SER A 228 19.14 -21.76 14.81
C SER A 228 19.98 -22.76 14.02
N LEU A 229 21.08 -22.33 13.39
CA LEU A 229 21.98 -23.21 12.67
C LEU A 229 23.03 -23.77 13.64
N THR A 230 22.89 -25.04 13.97
CA THR A 230 23.96 -25.79 14.66
C THR A 230 25.22 -25.81 13.78
N GLN A 231 26.42 -25.77 14.37
CA GLN A 231 27.71 -25.78 13.64
C GLN A 231 27.80 -26.79 12.46
N PRO A 232 27.23 -28.02 12.53
CA PRO A 232 27.20 -28.93 11.38
C PRO A 232 26.28 -28.48 10.22
N GLU A 233 25.18 -27.77 10.47
CA GLU A 233 24.29 -27.26 9.41
C GLU A 233 24.87 -26.05 8.67
N LYS A 234 25.66 -25.20 9.37
CA LYS A 234 26.39 -24.10 8.72
C LYS A 234 27.32 -24.61 7.62
N ILE A 235 27.98 -25.75 7.84
CA ILE A 235 28.88 -26.36 6.86
C ILE A 235 28.10 -26.86 5.63
N HIS A 236 26.89 -27.40 5.83
CA HIS A 236 26.09 -28.00 4.75
C HIS A 236 25.30 -26.97 3.91
N VAL A 237 24.95 -25.82 4.50
CA VAL A 237 24.28 -24.70 3.80
C VAL A 237 25.28 -23.76 3.11
N LEU A 238 26.50 -23.65 3.65
CA LEU A 238 27.53 -22.73 3.15
C LEU A 238 28.59 -23.37 2.23
N SER A 239 28.62 -24.70 2.09
CA SER A 239 29.57 -25.42 1.23
C SER A 239 28.84 -26.58 0.53
N PRO A 240 28.69 -26.67 -0.83
CA PRO A 240 29.29 -25.88 -1.91
C PRO A 240 28.30 -25.43 -3.04
N MET A 241 28.32 -24.14 -3.39
CA MET A 241 27.93 -23.65 -4.74
C MET A 241 29.15 -23.57 -5.70
N GLU A 242 30.32 -24.03 -5.26
CA GLU A 242 31.60 -23.92 -5.99
C GLU A 242 31.92 -25.13 -6.88
N VAL A 243 31.07 -26.17 -6.90
CA VAL A 243 31.28 -27.37 -7.73
C VAL A 243 30.31 -27.39 -8.91
N LYS A 244 30.39 -26.38 -9.79
CA LYS A 244 29.85 -26.51 -11.16
C LYS A 244 30.49 -25.53 -12.15
N SER A 245 31.83 -25.52 -12.24
CA SER A 245 32.55 -24.85 -13.35
C SER A 245 33.57 -25.75 -14.05
N SER A 246 33.40 -27.07 -13.99
CA SER A 246 34.17 -27.98 -14.84
C SER A 246 33.31 -29.21 -15.16
N LEU A 247 32.59 -29.11 -16.29
CA LEU A 247 32.39 -30.10 -17.34
C LEU A 247 31.48 -29.50 -18.41
#